data_AF-A0A7C5W8J9-F1
#
_entry.id   AF-A0A7C5W8J9-F1
#
_cell.length_a   1.000
_cell.length_b   1.000
_cell.length_c   1.000
_cell.angle_alpha   90.00
_cell.angle_beta   90.00
_cell.angle_gamma   90.00
#
_symmetry.space_group_name_H-M   'P 1'
#
loop_
_entity.id
_entity.type
_entity.pdbx_description
1 polymer ?
#
loop_
_entity_poly.entity_id
_entity_poly.type
_entity_poly.pdbx_seq_one_letter_code
_entity_poly.pdbx_strand_id
1 'polypeptide(L)'
;YIPAPEEIFYVDFQHFVKKQLPEPEQNIGLFNQWGNSRVNKQSKHAVLEIGISVTGSDEKIKSSSMNLCFVIDRSGSMAGYNRIGSLKVAMQDFVMKMRPDDHVALVTFNHNAILDVPL
;
A
#
# COMPACT_ATOMS: atom_id res chain seq x y z
N TYR A 1 -15.02 -15.34 -10.80
CA TYR A 1 -14.37 -16.47 -10.10
C TYR A 1 -13.82 -15.93 -8.80
N ILE A 2 -14.14 -16.55 -7.66
CA ILE A 2 -13.62 -16.17 -6.34
C ILE A 2 -12.87 -17.40 -5.81
N PRO A 3 -11.57 -17.30 -5.47
CA PRO A 3 -10.76 -18.45 -5.10
C PRO A 3 -11.16 -19.03 -3.74
N ALA A 4 -11.00 -20.35 -3.59
CA ALA A 4 -11.22 -21.05 -2.34
C ALA A 4 -10.06 -20.76 -1.34
N PRO A 5 -10.29 -20.86 -0.01
CA PRO A 5 -9.27 -20.55 1.00
C PRO A 5 -7.95 -21.31 0.83
N GLU A 6 -8.00 -22.54 0.32
CA GLU A 6 -6.83 -23.39 0.09
C GLU A 6 -6.05 -22.99 -1.17
N GLU A 7 -6.67 -22.21 -2.06
CA GLU A 7 -6.04 -21.63 -3.25
C GLU A 7 -5.31 -20.31 -2.93
N ILE A 8 -5.44 -19.81 -1.69
CA ILE A 8 -4.71 -18.65 -1.20
C ILE A 8 -3.35 -19.12 -0.69
N PHE A 9 -2.34 -19.11 -1.56
CA PHE A 9 -0.97 -19.31 -1.15
C PHE A 9 -0.47 -18.04 -0.43
N TYR A 10 -0.12 -18.17 0.85
CA TYR A 10 0.59 -17.13 1.60
C TYR A 10 2.04 -17.11 1.10
N VAL A 11 2.26 -16.41 -0.01
CA VAL A 11 3.63 -16.06 -0.41
C VAL A 11 4.11 -15.05 0.61
N ASP A 12 5.11 -15.45 1.41
CA ASP A 12 5.78 -14.57 2.35
C ASP A 12 6.16 -13.26 1.65
N PHE A 13 5.46 -12.19 2.01
CA PHE A 13 5.47 -10.91 1.28
C PHE A 13 6.82 -10.19 1.40
N GLN A 14 7.74 -10.71 2.21
CA GLN A 14 8.99 -10.05 2.57
C GLN A 14 10.06 -10.05 1.47
N HIS A 15 9.85 -10.71 0.31
CA HIS A 15 10.93 -10.89 -0.68
C HIS A 15 10.54 -10.76 -2.16
N PHE A 16 9.70 -9.80 -2.56
CA PHE A 16 9.29 -9.72 -3.98
C PHE A 16 9.77 -8.53 -4.82
N VAL A 17 10.62 -7.64 -4.29
CA VAL A 17 11.27 -6.61 -5.14
C VAL A 17 12.75 -6.94 -5.29
N LYS A 18 13.07 -7.86 -6.21
CA LYS A 18 14.47 -8.15 -6.58
C LYS A 18 15.07 -7.10 -7.52
N LYS A 19 14.22 -6.42 -8.29
CA LYS A 19 14.61 -5.40 -9.27
C LYS A 19 14.45 -4.03 -8.64
N GLN A 20 15.58 -3.42 -8.27
CA GLN A 20 15.62 -2.03 -7.87
C GLN A 20 15.87 -1.18 -9.13
N LEU A 21 14.99 -0.21 -9.39
CA LEU A 21 15.27 0.83 -10.38
C LEU A 21 16.42 1.71 -9.86
N PRO A 22 17.28 2.23 -10.73
CA PRO A 22 18.32 3.15 -10.27
C PRO A 22 17.67 4.40 -9.65
N GLU A 23 18.41 5.05 -8.75
CA GLU A 23 18.02 6.35 -8.21
C GLU A 23 17.86 7.35 -9.36
N PRO A 24 16.75 8.10 -9.42
CA PRO A 24 16.53 9.07 -10.47
C PRO A 24 17.42 10.31 -10.28
N GLU A 25 17.84 10.94 -11.38
CA GLU A 25 18.63 12.18 -11.36
C GLU A 25 17.82 13.39 -10.83
N GLN A 26 16.49 13.29 -10.85
CA GLN A 26 15.53 14.27 -10.33
C GLN A 26 14.56 13.59 -9.36
N ASN A 27 13.61 14.33 -8.78
CA ASN A 27 12.64 13.79 -7.80
C ASN A 27 11.85 12.58 -8.30
N ILE A 28 11.61 12.48 -9.61
CA ILE A 28 10.90 11.37 -10.24
C ILE A 28 11.70 10.92 -11.47
N GLY A 29 11.93 9.62 -11.60
CA GLY A 29 12.48 9.01 -12.81
C GLY A 29 11.48 8.05 -13.46
N LEU A 30 11.40 8.14 -14.78
CA LEU A 30 10.66 7.20 -15.62
C LEU A 30 11.66 6.35 -16.42
N PHE A 31 11.61 5.04 -16.21
CA PHE A 31 12.46 4.07 -16.88
C PHE A 31 11.60 3.27 -17.84
N ASN A 32 12.04 3.13 -19.08
CA ASN A 32 11.28 2.39 -20.07
C ASN A 32 12.22 1.42 -20.78
N GLN A 33 11.82 0.15 -20.88
CA GLN A 33 12.55 -0.85 -21.63
C GLN A 33 11.57 -1.81 -22.30
N TRP A 34 11.97 -2.38 -23.44
CA TRP A 34 11.22 -3.49 -24.01
C TRP A 34 11.35 -4.70 -23.09
N GLY A 35 10.22 -5.25 -22.65
CA GLY A 35 10.14 -6.47 -21.83
C GLY A 35 10.45 -7.74 -22.62
N ASN A 36 10.52 -7.64 -23.96
CA ASN A 36 11.16 -8.65 -24.79
C ASN A 36 12.45 -8.08 -25.39
N SER A 37 13.51 -8.87 -25.44
CA SER A 37 14.83 -8.44 -25.95
C SER A 37 14.91 -8.33 -27.47
N ARG A 38 13.78 -8.42 -28.19
CA ARG A 38 13.74 -8.69 -29.63
C ARG A 38 12.59 -7.98 -30.38
N VAL A 39 12.12 -6.82 -29.90
CA VAL A 39 11.16 -6.02 -30.66
C VAL A 39 11.83 -5.52 -31.93
N ASN A 40 11.30 -5.93 -33.09
CA ASN A 40 11.78 -5.54 -34.41
C ASN A 40 10.60 -5.25 -35.36
N LYS A 41 10.89 -4.80 -36.58
CA LYS A 41 9.88 -4.40 -37.58
C LYS A 41 8.93 -5.53 -37.98
N GLN A 42 9.28 -6.79 -37.70
CA GLN A 42 8.50 -7.99 -38.01
C GLN A 42 7.73 -8.52 -36.79
N SER A 43 7.92 -7.91 -35.62
CA SER A 43 7.29 -8.34 -34.37
C SER A 43 5.80 -7.98 -34.38
N LYS A 44 4.95 -8.99 -34.17
CA LYS A 44 3.48 -8.80 -34.09
C LYS A 44 3.01 -8.29 -32.72
N HIS A 45 3.84 -8.44 -31.70
CA HIS A 45 3.56 -8.02 -30.34
C HIS A 45 4.82 -7.45 -29.71
N ALA A 46 4.63 -6.45 -28.85
CA ALA A 46 5.69 -5.85 -28.06
C ALA A 46 5.20 -5.68 -26.62
N VAL A 47 6.10 -5.82 -25.66
CA VAL A 47 5.83 -5.58 -24.25
C VAL A 47 6.70 -4.41 -23.83
N LEU A 48 6.09 -3.33 -23.37
CA LEU A 48 6.81 -2.20 -22.79
C LEU A 48 6.75 -2.33 -21.28
N GLU A 49 7.92 -2.35 -20.64
CA GLU A 49 8.06 -2.22 -19.21
C GLU A 49 8.27 -0.75 -18.87
N ILE A 50 7.44 -0.22 -17.97
CA ILE A 50 7.51 1.15 -17.45
C ILE A 50 7.81 1.05 -15.96
N GLY A 51 8.96 1.56 -15.53
CA GLY A 51 9.38 1.70 -14.16
C GLY A 51 9.28 3.15 -13.71
N ILE A 52 8.80 3.37 -12.48
CA ILE A 52 8.77 4.69 -11.84
C ILE A 52 9.62 4.60 -10.58
N SER A 53 10.61 5.47 -10.46
CA SER A 53 11.40 5.65 -9.25
C SER A 53 11.20 7.06 -8.72
N VAL A 54 11.24 7.24 -7.41
CA VAL A 54 11.02 8.53 -6.75
C VAL A 54 12.08 8.67 -5.68
N THR A 55 12.84 9.77 -5.67
CA THR A 55 13.71 10.05 -4.52
C THR A 55 12.85 10.59 -3.39
N GLY A 56 13.18 10.19 -2.16
CA GLY A 56 12.60 10.81 -0.97
C GLY A 56 13.11 12.25 -0.88
N SER A 57 12.33 13.22 -1.36
CA SER A 57 12.63 14.63 -1.09
C SER A 57 12.20 14.94 0.35
N ASP A 58 13.14 15.36 1.19
CA ASP A 58 12.83 15.94 2.53
C ASP A 58 12.04 17.25 2.42
N GLU A 59 12.01 17.84 1.22
CA GLU A 59 11.07 18.90 0.92
C GLU A 59 9.66 18.33 1.04
N LYS A 60 8.91 18.88 2.01
CA LYS A 60 7.46 18.72 2.12
C LYS A 60 6.84 19.17 0.81
N ILE A 61 6.79 18.29 -0.19
CA ILE A 61 5.90 18.42 -1.32
C ILE A 61 4.56 18.73 -0.68
N LYS A 62 3.94 19.85 -1.07
CA LYS A 62 2.54 20.16 -0.72
C LYS A 62 1.67 19.09 -1.37
N SER A 63 1.70 17.90 -0.79
CA SER A 63 0.84 16.79 -1.11
C SER A 63 -0.55 17.19 -0.67
N SER A 64 -1.54 16.90 -1.50
CA SER A 64 -2.94 17.04 -1.11
C SER A 64 -3.21 16.31 0.20
N SER A 65 -4.23 16.74 0.93
CA SER A 65 -4.72 15.99 2.08
C SER A 65 -5.00 14.54 1.70
N MET A 66 -4.65 13.61 2.59
CA MET A 66 -4.94 12.20 2.43
C MET A 66 -6.26 11.87 3.11
N ASN A 67 -7.06 11.01 2.48
CA ASN A 67 -8.24 10.42 3.10
C ASN A 67 -7.92 8.95 3.41
N LEU A 68 -7.89 8.60 4.70
CA LEU A 68 -7.59 7.25 5.16
C LEU A 68 -8.80 6.66 5.87
N CYS A 69 -9.15 5.40 5.59
CA CYS A 69 -10.21 4.67 6.28
C CYS A 69 -9.63 3.41 6.91
N PHE A 70 -9.63 3.34 8.25
CA PHE A 70 -9.24 2.13 8.97
C PHE A 70 -10.44 1.22 9.14
N VAL A 71 -10.32 -0.03 8.69
CA VAL A 71 -11.34 -1.05 8.88
C VAL A 71 -10.78 -2.11 9.82
N ILE A 72 -11.32 -2.18 11.04
CA ILE A 72 -10.74 -2.92 12.17
C ILE A 72 -11.65 -4.04 12.63
N ASP A 73 -11.11 -5.25 12.68
CA ASP A 73 -11.79 -6.37 13.34
C ASP A 73 -11.79 -6.15 14.86
N ARG A 74 -12.96 -6.29 15.48
CA ARG A 74 -13.14 -6.31 16.95
C ARG A 74 -13.75 -7.63 17.43
N SER A 75 -13.62 -8.69 16.66
CA SER A 75 -14.04 -10.05 17.04
C SER A 75 -13.31 -10.54 18.29
N GLY A 76 -13.84 -11.59 18.93
CA GLY A 76 -13.24 -12.16 20.14
C GLY A 76 -11.79 -12.63 19.96
N SER A 77 -11.37 -12.94 18.73
CA SER A 77 -9.99 -13.33 18.40
C SER A 77 -8.97 -12.19 18.60
N MET A 78 -9.44 -10.94 18.68
CA MET A 78 -8.63 -9.74 18.91
C MET A 78 -8.37 -9.47 20.39
N ALA A 79 -9.05 -10.17 21.31
CA ALA A 79 -8.80 -10.06 22.75
C ALA A 79 -7.55 -10.85 23.20
N GLY A 80 -7.14 -11.86 22.44
CA GLY A 80 -5.96 -12.66 22.75
C GLY A 80 -4.65 -11.88 22.57
N TYR A 81 -3.64 -12.20 23.40
CA TYR A 81 -2.27 -11.69 23.26
C TYR A 81 -2.14 -10.15 23.17
N ASN A 82 -3.08 -9.41 23.78
CA ASN A 82 -3.12 -7.95 23.74
C ASN A 82 -3.20 -7.33 22.32
N ARG A 83 -3.67 -8.08 21.30
CA ARG A 83 -3.73 -7.61 19.91
C ARG A 83 -4.49 -6.29 19.76
N ILE A 84 -5.68 -6.19 20.35
CA ILE A 84 -6.47 -4.95 20.30
C ILE A 84 -5.81 -3.80 21.06
N GLY A 85 -5.09 -4.09 22.15
CA GLY A 85 -4.34 -3.08 22.91
C GLY A 85 -3.17 -2.53 22.09
N SER A 86 -2.36 -3.42 21.51
CA SER A 86 -1.27 -3.05 20.60
C SER A 86 -1.76 -2.28 19.39
N LEU A 87 -2.91 -2.65 18.81
CA LEU A 87 -3.51 -1.94 17.69
C LEU A 87 -3.87 -0.49 18.08
N LYS A 88 -4.48 -0.27 19.25
CA LYS A 88 -4.81 1.08 19.73
C LYS A 88 -3.56 1.95 19.87
N VAL A 89 -2.49 1.42 20.43
CA VAL A 89 -1.20 2.14 20.56
C VAL A 89 -0.65 2.50 19.18
N ALA A 90 -0.56 1.51 18.28
CA ALA A 90 -0.06 1.73 16.93
C ALA A 90 -0.89 2.76 16.15
N MET A 91 -2.22 2.76 16.32
CA MET A 91 -3.09 3.75 15.69
C MET A 91 -2.93 5.15 16.26
N GLN A 92 -2.77 5.28 17.58
CA GLN A 92 -2.48 6.57 18.20
C GLN A 92 -1.16 7.12 17.65
N ASP A 93 -0.11 6.30 17.61
CA ASP A 93 1.19 6.69 17.05
C ASP A 93 1.11 7.04 15.56
N PHE A 94 0.24 6.36 14.80
CA PHE A 94 0.01 6.66 13.39
C PHE A 94 -0.68 8.02 13.20
N VAL A 95 -1.80 8.25 13.89
CA VAL A 95 -2.58 9.49 13.78
C VAL A 95 -1.74 10.70 14.23
N MET A 96 -0.87 10.54 15.23
CA MET A 96 0.05 11.61 15.66
C MET A 96 1.09 12.01 14.58
N LYS A 97 1.34 11.16 13.58
CA LYS A 97 2.25 11.44 12.46
C LYS A 97 1.52 12.02 11.25
N MET A 98 0.19 12.03 11.26
CA MET A 98 -0.61 12.61 10.20
C MET A 98 -0.56 14.14 10.24
N ARG A 99 -0.78 14.76 9.08
CA ARG A 99 -0.85 16.22 9.00
C ARG A 99 -2.23 16.69 9.46
N PRO A 100 -2.36 17.93 9.95
CA PRO A 100 -3.64 18.47 10.42
C PRO A 100 -4.76 18.51 9.35
N ASP A 101 -4.41 18.49 8.07
CA ASP A 101 -5.32 18.50 6.93
C ASP A 101 -5.66 17.10 6.40
N ASP A 102 -5.03 16.03 6.91
CA ASP A 102 -5.39 14.67 6.55
C ASP A 102 -6.67 14.22 7.28
N HIS A 103 -7.53 13.46 6.59
CA HIS A 103 -8.81 12.97 7.12
C HIS A 103 -8.74 11.47 7.45
N VAL A 104 -9.34 11.08 8.56
CA VAL A 104 -9.38 9.70 9.03
C VAL A 104 -10.81 9.26 9.32
N ALA A 105 -11.22 8.17 8.69
CA ALA A 105 -12.39 7.40 9.10
C ALA A 105 -11.97 6.13 9.83
N LEU A 106 -12.81 5.71 10.77
CA LEU A 106 -12.67 4.46 11.49
C LEU A 106 -13.96 3.66 11.38
N VAL A 107 -13.83 2.43 10.91
CA VAL A 107 -14.90 1.44 10.86
C VAL A 107 -14.47 0.23 11.68
N THR A 108 -15.21 -0.11 12.73
CA THR A 108 -15.04 -1.39 13.41
C THR A 108 -16.06 -2.40 12.92
N PHE A 109 -15.66 -3.68 12.83
CA PHE A 109 -16.55 -4.74 12.43
C PHE A 109 -16.45 -5.96 13.33
N ASN A 110 -17.59 -6.63 13.51
CA ASN A 110 -17.67 -7.99 13.99
C ASN A 110 -18.75 -8.74 13.19
N HIS A 111 -19.98 -8.83 13.70
CA HIS A 111 -21.13 -9.30 12.95
C HIS A 111 -21.68 -8.22 12.00
N ASN A 112 -21.57 -6.94 12.41
CA ASN A 112 -21.94 -5.78 11.61
C ASN A 112 -20.75 -4.81 11.56
N ALA A 113 -20.68 -4.01 10.49
CA ALA A 113 -19.77 -2.87 10.39
C ALA A 113 -20.41 -1.62 11.01
N ILE A 114 -19.63 -0.86 11.77
CA ILE A 114 -20.03 0.38 12.42
C ILE A 114 -19.01 1.46 12.05
N LEU A 115 -19.49 2.60 11.58
CA LEU A 115 -18.67 3.79 11.39
C LEU A 115 -18.50 4.48 12.76
N ASP A 116 -17.32 4.37 13.35
CA ASP A 116 -17.00 4.95 14.65
C ASP A 116 -16.55 6.41 14.51
N VAL A 117 -15.85 6.75 13.43
CA VAL A 117 -15.39 8.11 13.11
C VAL A 117 -15.60 8.38 11.61
N PRO A 118 -16.35 9.43 11.22
CA PRO A 118 -16.52 9.82 9.82
C PRO A 118 -15.32 10.63 9.27
N LEU A 119 -15.22 10.73 7.94
CA LEU A 119 -14.26 11.61 7.24
C LEU A 119 -14.59 13.10 7.43
#